data_AF-A0AAD7TA90-F1
#
_entry.id   AF-A0AAD7TA90-F1
#
_cell.length_a   1.000
_cell.length_b   1.000
_cell.length_c   1.000
_cell.angle_alpha   90.00
_cell.angle_beta   90.00
_cell.angle_gamma   90.00
#
_symmetry.space_group_name_H-M   'P 1'
#
loop_
_entity.id
_entity.type
_entity.pdbx_description
1 polymer ?
#
loop_
_entity_poly.entity_id
_entity_poly.type
_entity_poly.pdbx_seq_one_letter_code
_entity_poly.pdbx_strand_id
1 'polypeptide(L)'
;MLQSPLVELAKAVDLVKALLDTLQEYRDEYFFGELWREVEDTARNCDVSVETVAKRQQKTSRRLYGSIITFTTGDRRGGKGDMEGFRRDIFYPVLDSMIGELQRRFSKPNCNIMKGI
;
A
#
# COMPACT_ATOMS: atom_id res chain seq x y z
N MET A 1 10.77 -3.58 36.56
CA MET A 1 9.56 -4.11 35.89
C MET A 1 9.07 -3.04 34.92
N LEU A 2 9.01 -3.34 33.62
CA LEU A 2 8.71 -2.35 32.56
C LEU A 2 7.21 -2.06 32.39
N GLN A 3 6.37 -2.49 33.33
CA GLN A 3 4.93 -2.29 33.25
C GLN A 3 4.58 -1.06 34.08
N SER A 4 4.41 0.06 33.37
CA SER A 4 3.75 1.24 33.90
C SER A 4 2.38 0.82 34.46
N PRO A 5 1.97 1.31 35.64
CA PRO A 5 0.71 0.93 36.30
C PRO A 5 -0.56 1.33 35.52
N LEU A 6 -0.43 1.94 34.33
CA LEU A 6 -1.50 2.45 33.48
C LEU A 6 -1.61 1.72 32.13
N VAL A 7 -1.01 0.54 31.97
CA VAL A 7 -1.17 -0.22 30.71
C VAL A 7 -2.55 -0.89 30.69
N GLU A 8 -3.54 -0.16 30.19
CA GLU A 8 -4.86 -0.71 29.88
C GLU A 8 -4.80 -1.54 28.59
N LEU A 9 -4.35 -2.80 28.72
CA LEU A 9 -4.21 -3.74 27.62
C LEU A 9 -5.52 -3.96 26.85
N ALA A 10 -6.67 -3.88 27.54
CA ALA A 10 -7.99 -3.97 26.90
C ALA A 10 -8.23 -2.82 25.91
N LYS A 11 -7.92 -1.57 26.29
CA LYS A 11 -8.01 -0.40 25.40
C LYS A 11 -7.07 -0.52 24.21
N ALA A 12 -5.86 -1.04 24.43
CA ALA A 12 -4.91 -1.28 23.34
C ALA A 12 -5.49 -2.27 22.31
N VAL A 13 -6.17 -3.34 22.75
CA VAL A 13 -6.85 -4.26 21.82
C VAL A 13 -7.96 -3.55 21.04
N ASP A 14 -8.75 -2.70 21.69
CA ASP A 14 -9.85 -2.02 21.02
C ASP A 14 -9.33 -0.99 19.99
N LEU A 15 -8.23 -0.29 20.29
CA LEU A 15 -7.54 0.59 19.34
C LEU A 15 -7.00 -0.18 18.12
N VAL A 16 -6.41 -1.37 18.34
CA VAL A 16 -5.92 -2.20 17.23
C VAL A 16 -7.07 -2.66 16.34
N LYS A 17 -8.22 -3.00 16.92
CA LYS A 17 -9.40 -3.38 16.14
C LYS A 17 -9.92 -2.20 15.32
N ALA A 18 -10.07 -1.03 15.93
CA ALA A 18 -10.49 0.17 15.21
C ALA A 18 -9.53 0.50 14.05
N LEU A 19 -8.21 0.40 14.28
CA LEU A 19 -7.23 0.58 13.22
C LEU A 19 -7.38 -0.45 12.09
N LEU A 20 -7.60 -1.72 12.42
CA LEU A 20 -7.85 -2.76 11.42
C LEU A 20 -9.08 -2.47 10.56
N ASP A 21 -10.17 -2.04 11.20
CA ASP A 21 -11.41 -1.69 10.50
C ASP A 21 -11.17 -0.50 9.55
N THR A 22 -10.47 0.55 10.02
CA THR A 22 -10.09 1.70 9.18
C THR A 22 -9.19 1.31 8.00
N LEU A 23 -8.17 0.45 8.21
CA LEU A 23 -7.30 0.01 7.12
C LEU A 23 -8.05 -0.82 6.08
N GLN A 24 -9.09 -1.55 6.48
CA GLN A 24 -9.97 -2.27 5.56
C GLN A 24 -10.83 -1.32 4.73
N GLU A 25 -11.36 -0.25 5.34
CA GLU A 25 -12.09 0.80 4.63
C GLU A 25 -11.21 1.53 3.60
N TYR A 26 -9.91 1.68 3.88
CA TYR A 26 -8.97 2.27 2.93
C TYR A 26 -8.70 1.40 1.70
N ARG A 27 -9.01 0.10 1.78
CA ARG A 27 -8.90 -0.84 0.67
C ARG A 27 -10.12 -0.78 -0.26
N ASP A 28 -10.60 0.42 -0.49
CA ASP A 28 -11.72 0.74 -1.36
C ASP A 28 -11.25 1.56 -2.56
N GLU A 29 -11.88 1.37 -3.72
CA GLU A 29 -11.49 2.05 -4.94
C GLU A 29 -11.82 3.54 -4.91
N TYR A 30 -12.96 3.91 -4.32
CA TYR A 30 -13.39 5.29 -4.18
C TYR A 30 -12.50 6.04 -3.18
N PHE A 31 -12.20 5.43 -2.03
CA PHE A 31 -11.27 6.02 -1.05
C PHE A 31 -9.91 6.33 -1.68
N PHE A 32 -9.33 5.36 -2.41
CA PHE A 32 -8.05 5.57 -3.07
C PHE A 32 -8.12 6.71 -4.09
N GLY A 33 -9.20 6.80 -4.87
CA GLY A 33 -9.39 7.86 -5.86
C GLY A 33 -9.41 9.26 -5.24
N GLU A 34 -10.11 9.44 -4.12
CA GLU A 34 -10.13 10.70 -3.38
C GLU A 34 -8.75 11.04 -2.80
N LEU A 35 -8.08 10.07 -2.17
CA LEU A 35 -6.72 10.23 -1.64
C LEU A 35 -5.73 10.62 -2.75
N TRP A 36 -5.81 9.95 -3.89
CA TRP A 36 -4.94 10.24 -5.03
C TRP A 36 -5.14 11.67 -5.54
N ARG A 37 -6.40 12.12 -5.62
CA ARG A 37 -6.72 13.51 -6.00
C ARG A 37 -6.14 14.51 -5.01
N GLU A 38 -6.27 14.27 -3.71
CA GLU A 38 -5.71 15.13 -2.67
C GLU A 38 -4.17 15.21 -2.76
N VAL A 39 -3.51 14.09 -3.04
CA VAL A 39 -2.06 14.03 -3.26
C VAL A 39 -1.65 14.84 -4.49
N GLU A 40 -2.39 14.73 -5.60
CA GLU A 40 -2.13 15.52 -6.81
C GLU A 40 -2.35 17.02 -6.56
N ASP A 41 -3.43 17.39 -5.87
CA ASP A 41 -3.73 18.77 -5.52
C ASP A 41 -2.64 19.36 -4.61
N THR A 42 -2.18 18.59 -3.62
CA THR A 42 -1.08 18.98 -2.73
C THR A 42 0.23 19.15 -3.50
N ALA A 43 0.56 18.22 -4.40
CA ALA A 43 1.75 18.31 -5.22
C ALA A 43 1.73 19.55 -6.14
N ARG A 44 0.58 19.87 -6.75
CA ARG A 44 0.37 21.10 -7.52
C ARG A 44 0.57 22.36 -6.66
N ASN A 45 0.02 22.38 -5.45
CA ASN A 45 0.18 23.50 -4.52
C ASN A 45 1.64 23.69 -4.07
N CYS A 46 2.44 22.63 -4.07
CA CYS A 46 3.85 22.65 -3.69
C CYS A 46 4.83 22.81 -4.86
N ASP A 47 4.34 23.06 -6.09
CA ASP A 47 5.15 23.16 -7.32
C ASP A 47 6.02 21.91 -7.59
N VAL A 48 5.56 20.74 -7.13
CA VAL A 48 6.21 19.46 -7.40
C VAL A 48 5.64 18.92 -8.71
N SER A 49 6.51 18.75 -9.72
CA SER A 49 6.09 18.14 -10.98
C SER A 49 5.60 16.70 -10.76
N VAL A 50 4.32 16.47 -11.06
CA VAL A 50 3.67 15.15 -11.05
C VAL A 50 3.83 14.44 -12.40
N GLU A 51 4.48 15.08 -13.38
CA GLU A 51 4.62 14.49 -14.70
C GLU A 51 5.45 13.21 -14.65
N THR A 52 4.86 12.13 -15.17
CA THR A 52 5.57 10.88 -15.38
C THR A 52 6.69 11.12 -16.38
N VAL A 53 7.93 11.28 -15.90
CA VAL A 53 9.09 11.36 -16.77
C VAL A 53 9.10 10.11 -17.64
N ALA A 54 8.85 10.30 -18.95
CA ALA A 54 8.83 9.22 -19.91
C ALA A 54 10.19 8.52 -19.86
N LYS A 55 10.24 7.31 -19.29
CA LYS A 55 11.48 6.54 -19.22
C LYS A 55 11.92 6.24 -20.65
N ARG A 56 13.22 6.39 -20.90
CA ARG A 56 13.87 6.10 -22.19
C ARG A 56 13.34 4.78 -22.74
N GLN A 57 12.73 4.81 -23.93
CA GLN A 57 12.25 3.60 -24.58
C GLN A 57 13.43 2.63 -24.78
N GLN A 58 13.27 1.40 -24.30
CA GLN A 58 14.28 0.36 -24.52
C GLN A 58 14.31 0.04 -26.02
N LYS A 59 15.48 0.22 -26.63
CA LYS A 59 15.71 -0.13 -28.02
C LYS A 59 15.76 -1.65 -28.13
N THR A 60 14.83 -2.23 -28.87
CA THR A 60 14.84 -3.66 -29.18
C THR A 60 16.07 -4.00 -30.02
N SER A 61 16.65 -5.18 -29.77
CA SER A 61 17.82 -5.65 -30.51
C SER A 61 17.46 -5.86 -31.97
N ARG A 62 18.31 -5.36 -32.89
CA ARG A 62 18.18 -5.61 -34.33
C ARG A 62 18.16 -7.10 -34.69
N ARG A 63 18.73 -7.96 -33.83
CA ARG A 63 18.75 -9.42 -34.02
C ARG A 63 17.37 -10.08 -33.85
N LEU A 64 16.41 -9.37 -33.24
CA LEU A 64 15.04 -9.86 -33.01
C LEU A 64 14.04 -9.28 -34.02
N TYR A 65 14.52 -8.62 -35.07
CA TYR A 65 13.68 -8.05 -36.11
C TYR A 65 12.94 -9.17 -36.87
N GLY A 66 11.61 -9.15 -36.85
CA GLY A 66 10.76 -10.21 -37.41
C GLY A 66 10.25 -11.25 -36.41
N SER A 67 10.66 -11.17 -35.13
CA SER A 67 10.10 -12.00 -34.06
C SER A 67 9.01 -11.26 -33.28
N ILE A 68 7.98 -11.97 -32.82
CA ILE A 68 6.96 -11.42 -31.93
C ILE A 68 7.50 -11.48 -30.50
N ILE A 69 7.89 -10.32 -29.96
CA ILE A 69 8.28 -10.20 -28.55
C ILE A 69 7.00 -10.04 -27.73
N THR A 70 6.63 -11.05 -26.95
CA THR A 70 5.45 -11.00 -26.07
C THR A 70 5.74 -10.30 -24.74
N PHE A 71 6.92 -10.54 -24.15
CA PHE A 71 7.39 -9.90 -22.92
C PHE A 71 8.92 -9.77 -22.92
N THR A 72 9.47 -8.75 -22.29
CA THR A 72 10.92 -8.64 -22.06
C THR A 72 11.26 -8.88 -20.60
N THR A 73 12.34 -9.62 -20.30
CA THR A 73 12.79 -9.81 -18.91
C THR A 73 13.28 -8.49 -18.32
N GLY A 74 12.79 -8.11 -17.14
CA GLY A 74 13.09 -6.80 -16.53
C GLY A 74 12.18 -5.67 -17.01
N ASP A 75 11.17 -5.99 -17.80
CA ASP A 75 10.15 -5.04 -18.24
C ASP A 75 9.23 -4.65 -17.10
N ARG A 76 9.49 -3.48 -16.54
CA ARG A 76 8.58 -2.84 -15.60
C ARG A 76 7.59 -1.93 -16.35
N ARG A 77 7.10 -2.36 -17.53
CA ARG A 77 6.07 -1.68 -18.35
C ARG A 77 4.66 -1.68 -17.73
N GLY A 78 4.51 -1.97 -16.44
CA GLY A 78 3.42 -1.35 -15.68
C GLY A 78 3.83 0.10 -15.48
N GLY A 79 3.17 1.04 -16.16
CA GLY A 79 3.48 2.47 -16.09
C GLY A 79 3.74 2.88 -14.64
N LYS A 80 5.00 3.11 -14.29
CA LYS A 80 5.43 3.33 -12.90
C LYS A 80 5.05 4.73 -12.37
N GLY A 81 4.06 5.35 -13.01
CA GLY A 81 3.38 6.58 -12.62
C GLY A 81 1.96 6.63 -13.18
N ASP A 82 1.40 5.49 -13.59
CA ASP A 82 -0.04 5.36 -13.80
C ASP A 82 -0.69 5.11 -12.44
N MET A 83 -1.71 5.90 -12.10
CA MET A 83 -2.45 5.83 -10.84
C MET A 83 -2.84 4.38 -10.51
N GLU A 84 -3.32 3.66 -11.51
CA GLU A 84 -3.74 2.26 -11.40
C GLU A 84 -2.58 1.30 -11.10
N GLY A 85 -1.42 1.57 -11.67
CA GLY A 85 -0.19 0.83 -11.37
C GLY A 85 0.25 1.04 -9.92
N PHE A 86 0.22 2.29 -9.44
CA PHE A 86 0.54 2.59 -8.04
C PHE A 86 -0.46 1.94 -7.08
N ARG A 87 -1.76 2.01 -7.39
CA ARG A 87 -2.84 1.40 -6.62
C ARG A 87 -2.62 -0.10 -6.43
N ARG A 88 -2.45 -0.82 -7.54
CA ARG A 88 -2.33 -2.29 -7.54
C ARG A 88 -0.98 -2.78 -7.02
N ASP A 89 0.11 -2.13 -7.42
CA ASP A 89 1.46 -2.68 -7.22
C ASP A 89 2.13 -2.15 -5.94
N ILE A 90 1.60 -1.09 -5.32
CA ILE A 90 2.17 -0.48 -4.11
C ILE A 90 1.11 -0.30 -3.02
N PHE A 91 0.04 0.45 -3.28
CA PHE A 91 -0.90 0.86 -2.24
C PHE A 91 -1.62 -0.33 -1.59
N TYR A 92 -2.32 -1.16 -2.37
CA TYR A 92 -3.01 -2.34 -1.82
C TYR A 92 -2.06 -3.37 -1.19
N PRO A 93 -0.92 -3.74 -1.81
CA PRO A 93 0.03 -4.65 -1.17
C PRO A 93 0.55 -4.17 0.19
N VAL A 94 0.79 -2.88 0.35
CA VAL A 94 1.23 -2.30 1.64
C VAL A 94 0.11 -2.38 2.67
N LEU A 95 -1.12 -1.99 2.32
CA LEU A 95 -2.28 -2.12 3.21
C LEU A 95 -2.52 -3.58 3.61
N ASP A 96 -2.54 -4.49 2.64
CA ASP A 96 -2.75 -5.92 2.87
C ASP A 96 -1.67 -6.50 3.80
N SER A 97 -0.41 -6.06 3.64
CA SER A 97 0.68 -6.47 4.53
C SER A 97 0.50 -5.94 5.96
N MET A 98 0.06 -4.69 6.13
CA MET A 98 -0.20 -4.11 7.45
C MET A 98 -1.36 -4.83 8.15
N ILE A 99 -2.47 -5.05 7.43
CA ILE A 99 -3.64 -5.79 7.91
C ILE A 99 -3.23 -7.20 8.32
N GLY A 100 -2.49 -7.92 7.46
CA GLY A 100 -2.03 -9.28 7.74
C GLY A 100 -1.13 -9.37 8.97
N GLU A 101 -0.18 -8.43 9.14
CA GLU A 101 0.68 -8.41 10.31
C GLU A 101 -0.09 -8.06 11.60
N LEU A 102 -1.03 -7.11 11.54
CA LEU A 102 -1.87 -6.75 12.68
C LEU A 102 -2.75 -7.94 13.10
N GLN A 103 -3.41 -8.60 12.15
CA GLN A 103 -4.22 -9.80 12.41
C GLN A 103 -3.39 -10.95 12.98
N ARG A 104 -2.16 -11.14 12.49
CA ARG A 104 -1.25 -12.18 12.99
C ARG A 104 -0.80 -11.90 14.44
N ARG A 105 -0.38 -10.67 14.72
CA ARG A 105 0.15 -10.27 16.04
C ARG A 105 -0.95 -10.16 17.09
N PHE A 106 -2.09 -9.62 16.72
CA PHE A 106 -3.26 -9.44 17.58
C PHE A 106 -4.36 -10.45 17.25
N SER A 107 -3.97 -11.70 17.01
CA SER A 107 -4.91 -12.81 16.85
C SER A 107 -5.84 -12.92 18.07
N LYS A 108 -7.02 -13.53 17.89
CA LYS A 108 -8.00 -13.71 18.99
C LYS A 108 -7.39 -14.28 20.27
N PRO A 109 -6.54 -15.34 20.24
CA PRO A 109 -5.88 -15.85 21.43
C PRO A 109 -5.01 -14.79 22.14
N ASN A 110 -4.19 -14.05 21.38
CA ASN A 110 -3.32 -13.01 21.94
C ASN A 110 -4.12 -11.86 22.53
N CYS A 111 -5.21 -11.47 21.86
CA CYS A 111 -6.14 -10.46 22.36
C CYS A 111 -6.84 -10.90 23.65
N ASN A 112 -7.24 -12.17 23.78
CA ASN A 112 -7.87 -12.68 25.00
C ASN A 112 -6.90 -12.64 26.18
N ILE A 113 -5.64 -13.03 25.96
CA ILE A 113 -4.57 -12.91 26.96
C ILE A 113 -4.41 -11.45 27.40
N MET A 114 -4.38 -10.51 26.46
CA MET A 114 -4.29 -9.08 26.76
C MET A 114 -5.53 -8.53 27.48
N LYS A 115 -6.71 -9.10 27.25
CA LYS A 115 -7.95 -8.73 27.95
C LYS A 115 -8.09 -9.38 29.33
N GLY A 116 -7.21 -10.34 29.67
CA GLY A 116 -7.21 -11.03 30.97
C GLY A 116 -8.36 -12.02 31.14
N ILE A 117 -8.85 -12.61 30.04
CA ILE A 117 -9.91 -13.64 30.02
C ILE A 117 -9.28 -15.01 29.79
#